data_AF-A0AAV2NNA9-F1
#
_entry.id   AF-A0AAV2NNA9-F1
#
_cell.length_a   1.000
_cell.length_b   1.000
_cell.length_c   1.000
_cell.angle_alpha   90.00
_cell.angle_beta   90.00
_cell.angle_gamma   90.00
#
_symmetry.space_group_name_H-M   'P 1'
#
loop_
_entity.id
_entity.type
_entity.pdbx_description
1 polymer ?
#
loop_
_entity_poly.entity_id
_entity_poly.type
_entity_poly.pdbx_seq_one_letter_code
_entity_poly.pdbx_strand_id
1 'polypeptide(L)'
;MWQDSKEVLLSFDRHFLVGFPTREKWSSSPDPTSGDDLVWFSDGSSNRAGTGAGAYLQGSKTGISISRGYCTIFQAEIMAILACAQTSTLRGYSNKRITICSDSRAALLAINSPGADSALVEECKEVLNRLASTNRVRLLWVPGHTGVKGNERADELARKGANTPMTGPEPAVGLAKNVIRTGIRRWTEAQLDMAWRRKPKARQAHIFMRHWDRERTSYLMRLDRGALRKAIGVLTGHCRLRRHLHLLGLKKDKRCRKYEQEEETPLHILCFCPVETGKRNQILGSHFLDPKDIESIPLGAILHFLREGGGLCRKDDANYLRKA
;
A
#
# COMPACT_ATOMS: atom_id res chain seq x y z
N MET A 1 5.55 -20.08 14.62
CA MET A 1 5.52 -20.01 13.14
C MET A 1 5.34 -18.54 12.76
N TRP A 2 6.35 -17.89 12.15
CA TRP A 2 6.40 -16.42 11.99
C TRP A 2 5.56 -15.87 10.83
N GLN A 3 4.95 -16.75 10.03
CA GLN A 3 4.25 -16.43 8.80
C GLN A 3 2.90 -17.16 8.77
N ASP A 4 1.85 -16.48 8.32
CA ASP A 4 0.49 -17.03 8.26
C ASP A 4 0.25 -17.94 7.05
N SER A 5 1.14 -17.90 6.06
CA SER A 5 0.95 -18.64 4.81
C SER A 5 1.21 -20.13 5.00
N LYS A 6 0.32 -20.96 4.46
CA LYS A 6 0.42 -22.42 4.40
C LYS A 6 0.23 -22.94 2.98
N GLU A 7 0.61 -24.20 2.74
CA GLU A 7 0.21 -24.92 1.54
C GLU A 7 -1.30 -25.19 1.57
N VAL A 8 -1.93 -25.09 0.40
CA VAL A 8 -3.38 -25.26 0.28
C VAL A 8 -3.69 -26.75 0.18
N LEU A 9 -4.27 -27.30 1.24
CA LEU A 9 -4.94 -28.58 1.22
C LEU A 9 -6.44 -28.35 1.11
N LEU A 10 -7.10 -29.07 0.20
CA LEU A 10 -8.54 -28.99 0.03
C LEU A 10 -9.23 -29.88 1.07
N SER A 11 -10.07 -29.26 1.91
CA SER A 11 -10.94 -29.97 2.83
C SER A 11 -12.39 -29.60 2.54
N PHE A 12 -13.20 -30.62 2.25
CA PHE A 12 -14.64 -30.47 2.05
C PHE A 12 -15.43 -30.75 3.33
N ASP A 13 -14.74 -31.15 4.41
CA ASP A 13 -15.36 -31.44 5.70
C ASP A 13 -15.79 -30.13 6.38
N ARG A 14 -17.10 -29.85 6.33
CA ARG A 14 -17.69 -28.62 6.86
C ARG A 14 -19.04 -28.90 7.50
N HIS A 15 -19.12 -28.67 8.80
CA HIS A 15 -20.32 -28.93 9.61
C HIS A 15 -21.11 -27.66 9.94
N PHE A 16 -20.70 -26.50 9.41
CA PHE A 16 -21.37 -25.22 9.59
C PHE A 16 -21.83 -24.63 8.24
N LEU A 17 -22.81 -23.72 8.32
CA LEU A 17 -23.35 -23.01 7.15
C LEU A 17 -22.82 -21.59 7.07
N VAL A 18 -22.70 -21.04 5.86
CA VAL A 18 -22.37 -19.63 5.65
C VAL A 18 -23.46 -19.00 4.79
N GLY A 19 -24.06 -17.91 5.27
CA GLY A 19 -25.16 -17.21 4.61
C GLY A 19 -24.84 -15.74 4.36
N PHE A 20 -25.38 -15.22 3.25
CA PHE A 20 -25.26 -13.80 2.87
C PHE A 20 -26.64 -13.17 2.71
N PRO A 21 -27.38 -12.89 3.81
CA PRO A 21 -28.64 -12.15 3.73
C PRO A 21 -28.44 -10.78 3.07
N THR A 22 -29.47 -10.27 2.39
CA THR A 22 -29.42 -8.90 1.85
C THR A 22 -29.55 -7.87 2.98
N ARG A 23 -29.15 -6.63 2.71
CA ARG A 23 -29.22 -5.54 3.70
C ARG A 23 -30.66 -5.28 4.17
N GLU A 24 -31.63 -5.36 3.26
CA GLU A 24 -33.05 -5.13 3.54
C GLU A 24 -33.59 -6.16 4.53
N LYS A 25 -33.07 -7.39 4.48
CA LYS A 25 -33.45 -8.49 5.37
C LYS A 25 -33.06 -8.24 6.83
N TRP A 26 -32.05 -7.42 7.09
CA TRP A 26 -31.66 -7.02 8.45
C TRP A 26 -32.57 -5.95 9.04
N SER A 27 -33.36 -5.28 8.21
CA SER A 27 -34.36 -4.30 8.62
C SER A 27 -35.77 -4.89 8.70
N SER A 28 -35.98 -6.12 8.21
CA SER A 28 -37.27 -6.80 8.31
C SER A 28 -37.48 -7.45 9.68
N SER A 29 -38.75 -7.66 10.05
CA SER A 29 -39.14 -8.47 11.20
C SER A 29 -39.88 -9.73 10.73
N PRO A 30 -39.46 -10.94 11.11
CA PRO A 30 -38.26 -11.24 11.91
C PRO A 30 -36.95 -10.94 11.14
N ASP A 31 -35.89 -10.63 11.89
CA ASP A 31 -34.54 -10.44 11.35
C ASP A 31 -33.86 -11.79 11.03
N PRO A 32 -32.69 -11.81 10.34
CA PRO A 32 -32.03 -13.05 9.93
C PRO A 32 -31.46 -13.88 11.09
N THR A 33 -31.48 -13.37 12.32
CA THR A 33 -31.00 -14.04 13.54
C THR A 33 -32.14 -14.50 14.44
N SER A 34 -33.38 -14.18 14.07
CA SER A 34 -34.56 -14.46 14.86
C SER A 34 -34.78 -15.96 15.00
N GLY A 35 -34.98 -16.40 16.25
CA GLY A 35 -35.11 -17.80 16.60
C GLY A 35 -33.80 -18.51 16.91
N ASP A 36 -32.64 -17.86 16.84
CA ASP A 36 -31.38 -18.46 17.28
C ASP A 36 -31.24 -18.43 18.80
N ASP A 37 -30.56 -19.43 19.36
CA ASP A 37 -30.34 -19.49 20.81
C ASP A 37 -29.20 -18.56 21.25
N LEU A 38 -28.16 -18.44 20.41
CA LEU A 38 -26.95 -17.66 20.68
C LEU A 38 -26.55 -16.90 19.42
N VAL A 39 -26.52 -15.57 19.51
CA VAL A 39 -26.13 -14.68 18.40
C VAL A 39 -24.89 -13.91 18.79
N TRP A 40 -23.77 -14.25 18.15
CA TRP A 40 -22.51 -13.55 18.26
C TRP A 40 -22.37 -12.53 17.13
N PHE A 41 -21.74 -11.40 17.42
CA PHE A 41 -21.26 -10.43 16.44
C PHE A 41 -19.76 -10.31 16.57
N SER A 42 -19.05 -10.24 15.44
CA SER A 42 -17.61 -10.17 15.36
C SER A 42 -17.19 -9.07 14.39
N ASP A 43 -16.14 -8.33 14.73
CA ASP A 43 -15.58 -7.27 13.89
C ASP A 43 -14.06 -7.11 14.08
N GLY A 44 -13.38 -6.58 13.06
CA GLY A 44 -11.95 -6.30 13.02
C GLY A 44 -11.66 -4.82 12.80
N SER A 45 -10.82 -4.23 13.65
CA SER A 45 -10.44 -2.82 13.52
C SER A 45 -8.93 -2.65 13.35
N SER A 46 -8.53 -1.75 12.46
CA SER A 46 -7.12 -1.37 12.26
C SER A 46 -6.98 0.14 12.23
N ASN A 47 -6.02 0.68 12.98
CA ASN A 47 -5.67 2.09 13.00
C ASN A 47 -4.15 2.29 13.10
N ARG A 48 -3.70 3.54 13.35
CA ARG A 48 -2.27 3.86 13.47
C ARG A 48 -1.60 3.26 14.71
N ALA A 49 -2.37 3.01 15.78
CA ALA A 49 -1.88 2.44 17.03
C ALA A 49 -1.71 0.91 16.94
N GLY A 50 -2.57 0.24 16.18
CA GLY A 50 -2.47 -1.19 15.94
C GLY A 50 -3.75 -1.77 15.36
N THR A 51 -3.91 -3.07 15.56
CA THR A 51 -5.06 -3.84 15.09
C THR A 51 -5.70 -4.61 16.24
N GLY A 52 -7.02 -4.70 16.25
CA GLY A 52 -7.81 -5.35 17.29
C GLY A 52 -9.00 -6.13 16.74
N ALA A 53 -9.40 -7.16 17.46
CA ALA A 53 -10.56 -7.99 17.18
C ALA A 53 -11.61 -7.81 18.29
N GLY A 54 -12.87 -7.72 17.90
CA GLY A 54 -14.01 -7.53 18.81
C GLY A 54 -15.04 -8.62 18.62
N ALA A 55 -15.56 -9.17 19.71
CA ALA A 55 -16.65 -10.14 19.68
C ALA A 55 -17.67 -9.86 20.78
N TYR A 56 -18.96 -9.95 20.46
CA TYR A 56 -20.05 -9.64 21.38
C TYR A 56 -21.16 -10.67 21.28
N LEU A 57 -21.62 -11.20 22.42
CA LEU A 57 -22.78 -12.09 22.49
C LEU A 57 -24.04 -11.27 22.82
N GLN A 58 -24.99 -11.25 21.90
CA GLN A 58 -26.24 -10.50 22.04
C GLN A 58 -27.04 -10.96 23.26
N GLY A 59 -27.62 -10.01 23.99
CA GLY A 59 -28.40 -10.28 25.20
C GLY A 59 -27.56 -10.66 26.42
N SER A 60 -26.23 -10.75 26.27
CA SER A 60 -25.29 -11.01 27.36
C SER A 60 -24.45 -9.78 27.69
N LYS A 61 -23.85 -9.77 28.89
CA LYS A 61 -22.75 -8.85 29.26
C LYS A 61 -21.40 -9.29 28.67
N THR A 62 -21.37 -10.39 27.90
CA THR A 62 -20.15 -10.94 27.34
C THR A 62 -19.68 -10.13 26.13
N GLY A 63 -18.58 -9.40 26.30
CA GLY A 63 -17.84 -8.75 25.22
C GLY A 63 -16.36 -9.10 25.32
N ILE A 64 -15.74 -9.38 24.19
CA ILE A 64 -14.34 -9.76 24.05
C ILE A 64 -13.68 -8.68 23.19
N SER A 65 -12.55 -8.17 23.67
CA SER A 65 -11.73 -7.19 22.97
C SER A 65 -10.29 -7.67 23.04
N ILE A 66 -9.67 -7.88 21.89
CA ILE A 66 -8.35 -8.51 21.77
C ILE A 66 -7.43 -7.56 20.99
N SER A 67 -6.36 -7.08 21.64
CA SER A 67 -5.28 -6.32 20.99
C SER A 67 -4.26 -7.27 20.35
N ARG A 68 -3.87 -7.04 19.10
CA ARG A 68 -3.04 -7.98 18.31
C ARG A 68 -1.85 -7.32 17.58
N GLY A 69 -1.40 -6.15 18.04
CA GLY A 69 -0.22 -5.48 17.48
C GLY A 69 -0.41 -5.20 15.98
N TYR A 70 0.57 -5.59 15.16
CA TYR A 70 0.54 -5.39 13.70
C TYR A 70 0.04 -6.63 12.95
N CYS A 71 -1.28 -6.81 12.85
CA CYS A 71 -1.89 -7.78 11.93
C CYS A 71 -2.74 -7.05 10.86
N THR A 72 -3.05 -7.75 9.77
CA THR A 72 -3.97 -7.20 8.75
C THR A 72 -5.38 -7.09 9.29
N ILE A 73 -6.19 -6.16 8.76
CA ILE A 73 -7.62 -6.09 9.10
C ILE A 73 -8.32 -7.41 8.84
N PHE A 74 -8.00 -8.10 7.73
CA PHE A 74 -8.51 -9.44 7.43
C PHE A 74 -8.21 -10.47 8.53
N GLN A 75 -6.98 -10.48 9.07
CA GLN A 75 -6.64 -11.37 10.18
C GLN A 75 -7.42 -11.00 11.46
N ALA A 76 -7.67 -9.70 11.69
CA ALA A 76 -8.49 -9.24 12.81
C ALA A 76 -9.92 -9.78 12.74
N GLU A 77 -10.52 -9.75 11.55
CA GLU A 77 -11.85 -10.32 11.30
C GLU A 77 -11.91 -11.81 11.59
N ILE A 78 -10.96 -12.58 11.06
CA ILE A 78 -10.92 -14.04 11.29
C ILE A 78 -10.71 -14.34 12.78
N MET A 79 -9.85 -13.58 13.46
CA MET A 79 -9.64 -13.73 14.91
C MET A 79 -10.91 -13.43 15.72
N ALA A 80 -11.69 -12.44 15.30
CA ALA A 80 -12.94 -12.11 15.96
C ALA A 80 -13.95 -13.27 15.86
N ILE A 81 -14.09 -13.88 14.68
CA ILE A 81 -14.91 -15.08 14.46
C ILE A 81 -14.38 -16.26 15.29
N LEU A 82 -13.06 -16.48 15.27
CA LEU A 82 -12.40 -17.53 16.06
C LEU A 82 -12.68 -17.35 17.56
N ALA A 83 -12.62 -16.13 18.09
CA ALA A 83 -12.91 -15.84 19.49
C ALA A 83 -14.35 -16.19 19.88
N CYS A 84 -15.33 -15.91 19.00
CA CYS A 84 -16.72 -16.34 19.19
C CYS A 84 -16.84 -17.87 19.30
N ALA A 85 -16.18 -18.59 18.39
CA ALA A 85 -16.24 -20.05 18.32
C ALA A 85 -15.51 -20.71 19.51
N GLN A 86 -14.32 -20.24 19.85
CA GLN A 86 -13.55 -20.70 21.02
C GLN A 86 -14.32 -20.45 22.31
N THR A 87 -14.88 -19.25 22.50
CA THR A 87 -15.65 -18.93 23.71
C THR A 87 -16.90 -19.79 23.83
N SER A 88 -17.59 -20.04 22.71
CA SER A 88 -18.75 -20.93 22.69
C SER A 88 -18.39 -22.36 23.06
N THR A 89 -17.24 -22.84 22.58
CA THR A 89 -16.70 -24.17 22.91
C THR A 89 -16.32 -24.26 24.39
N LEU A 90 -15.60 -23.26 24.92
CA LEU A 90 -15.16 -23.20 26.31
C LEU A 90 -16.33 -23.14 27.31
N ARG A 91 -17.45 -22.53 26.91
CA ARG A 91 -18.68 -22.49 27.71
C ARG A 91 -19.46 -23.81 27.70
N GLY A 92 -19.04 -24.78 26.90
CA GLY A 92 -19.68 -26.09 26.83
C GLY A 92 -21.11 -26.05 26.26
N TYR A 93 -21.43 -25.07 25.40
CA TYR A 93 -22.73 -25.02 24.76
C TYR A 93 -22.95 -26.25 23.88
N SER A 94 -24.10 -26.92 24.06
CA SER A 94 -24.51 -28.10 23.31
C SER A 94 -25.98 -28.02 22.93
N ASN A 95 -26.33 -28.64 21.80
CA ASN A 95 -27.67 -28.65 21.22
C ASN A 95 -28.26 -27.24 21.02
N LYS A 96 -27.42 -26.24 20.70
CA LYS A 96 -27.84 -24.85 20.44
C LYS A 96 -27.78 -24.51 18.95
N ARG A 97 -28.64 -23.57 18.53
CA ARG A 97 -28.51 -22.79 17.29
C ARG A 97 -27.60 -21.59 17.56
N ILE A 98 -26.37 -21.68 17.05
CA ILE A 98 -25.35 -20.65 17.25
C ILE A 98 -25.12 -19.94 15.93
N THR A 99 -25.33 -18.62 15.93
CA THR A 99 -25.09 -17.76 14.77
C THR A 99 -23.96 -16.80 15.09
N ILE A 100 -22.97 -16.70 14.20
CA ILE A 100 -21.89 -15.71 14.29
C ILE A 100 -22.01 -14.76 13.09
N CYS A 101 -22.20 -13.49 13.38
CA CYS A 101 -22.40 -12.42 12.41
C CYS A 101 -21.10 -11.64 12.20
N SER A 102 -20.68 -11.45 10.95
CA SER A 102 -19.53 -10.61 10.57
C SER A 102 -19.88 -9.76 9.36
N ASP A 103 -19.43 -8.51 9.32
CA ASP A 103 -19.61 -7.64 8.15
C ASP A 103 -18.51 -7.83 7.09
N SER A 104 -17.43 -8.54 7.44
CA SER A 104 -16.36 -8.91 6.53
C SER A 104 -16.76 -10.09 5.63
N ARG A 105 -17.29 -9.75 4.44
CA ARG A 105 -17.53 -10.74 3.37
C ARG A 105 -16.26 -11.51 3.00
N ALA A 106 -15.10 -10.85 3.05
CA ALA A 106 -13.82 -11.49 2.76
C ALA A 106 -13.51 -12.61 3.76
N ALA A 107 -13.71 -12.36 5.06
CA ALA A 107 -13.52 -13.36 6.11
C ALA A 107 -14.48 -14.55 5.94
N LEU A 108 -15.77 -14.27 5.72
CA LEU A 108 -16.79 -15.30 5.52
C LEU A 108 -16.52 -16.16 4.28
N LEU A 109 -16.12 -15.54 3.16
CA LEU A 109 -15.78 -16.27 1.93
C LEU A 109 -14.52 -17.13 2.11
N ALA A 110 -13.50 -16.62 2.81
CA ALA A 110 -12.29 -17.37 3.10
C ALA A 110 -12.57 -18.62 3.96
N ILE A 111 -13.40 -18.48 4.99
CA ILE A 111 -13.83 -19.61 5.84
C ILE A 111 -14.72 -20.59 5.06
N ASN A 112 -15.57 -20.09 4.16
CA ASN A 112 -16.45 -20.91 3.33
C ASN A 112 -15.72 -21.66 2.21
N SER A 113 -14.51 -21.24 1.85
CA SER A 113 -13.69 -21.88 0.82
C SER A 113 -13.26 -23.30 1.24
N PRO A 114 -13.23 -24.30 0.32
CA PRO A 114 -12.71 -25.63 0.61
C PRO A 114 -11.23 -25.65 1.02
N GLY A 115 -10.42 -24.75 0.46
CA GLY A 115 -9.00 -24.60 0.82
C GLY A 115 -8.74 -23.30 1.58
N ALA A 116 -7.74 -23.31 2.45
CA ALA A 116 -7.21 -22.12 3.10
C ALA A 116 -5.68 -22.03 2.89
N ASP A 117 -5.20 -20.87 2.44
CA ASP A 117 -3.78 -20.53 2.32
C ASP A 117 -3.24 -19.79 3.56
N SER A 118 -4.12 -19.54 4.54
CA SER A 118 -3.85 -18.92 5.84
C SER A 118 -4.02 -19.94 6.97
N ALA A 119 -3.01 -20.08 7.82
CA ALA A 119 -3.04 -20.95 8.99
C ALA A 119 -4.13 -20.51 9.97
N LEU A 120 -4.31 -19.20 10.15
CA LEU A 120 -5.38 -18.65 10.97
C LEU A 120 -6.78 -19.01 10.44
N VAL A 121 -6.99 -18.98 9.12
CA VAL A 121 -8.27 -19.39 8.52
C VAL A 121 -8.53 -20.87 8.74
N GLU A 122 -7.50 -21.72 8.62
CA GLU A 122 -7.65 -23.16 8.90
C GLU A 122 -8.00 -23.42 10.36
N GLU A 123 -7.29 -22.79 11.31
CA GLU A 123 -7.58 -22.92 12.73
C GLU A 123 -9.04 -22.50 13.03
N CYS A 124 -9.50 -21.41 12.42
CA CYS A 124 -10.88 -20.96 12.54
C CYS A 124 -11.87 -22.02 12.03
N LYS A 125 -11.62 -22.61 10.86
CA LYS A 125 -12.45 -23.69 10.29
C LYS A 125 -12.49 -24.92 11.21
N GLU A 126 -11.35 -25.35 11.75
CA GLU A 126 -11.26 -26.49 12.67
C GLU A 126 -12.07 -26.27 13.94
N VAL A 127 -11.95 -25.09 14.55
CA VAL A 127 -12.70 -24.75 15.78
C VAL A 127 -14.20 -24.64 15.48
N LEU A 128 -14.60 -24.08 14.35
CA LEU A 128 -16.00 -24.01 13.93
C LEU A 128 -16.58 -25.41 13.69
N ASN A 129 -15.85 -26.30 13.01
CA ASN A 129 -16.27 -27.69 12.81
C ASN A 129 -16.41 -28.44 14.13
N ARG A 130 -15.47 -28.23 15.07
CA ARG A 130 -15.56 -28.80 16.42
C ARG A 130 -16.80 -28.29 17.16
N LEU A 131 -17.08 -26.99 17.12
CA LEU A 131 -18.27 -26.41 17.74
C LEU A 131 -19.56 -26.96 17.13
N ALA A 132 -19.56 -27.17 15.81
CA ALA A 132 -20.68 -27.70 15.05
C ALA A 132 -20.93 -29.20 15.27
N SER A 133 -19.99 -29.95 15.85
CA SER A 133 -20.19 -31.37 16.16
C SER A 133 -21.33 -31.61 17.15
N THR A 134 -21.62 -30.65 18.03
CA THR A 134 -22.69 -30.73 19.03
C THR A 134 -23.73 -29.61 18.90
N ASN A 135 -23.62 -28.74 17.90
CA ASN A 135 -24.46 -27.54 17.75
C ASN A 135 -24.81 -27.28 16.28
N ARG A 136 -25.88 -26.53 16.03
CA ARG A 136 -26.19 -26.01 14.70
C ARG A 136 -25.52 -24.66 14.53
N VAL A 137 -24.35 -24.65 13.90
CA VAL A 137 -23.55 -23.43 13.71
C VAL A 137 -23.78 -22.83 12.33
N ARG A 138 -24.01 -21.51 12.29
CA ARG A 138 -23.98 -20.75 11.04
C ARG A 138 -23.21 -19.45 11.17
N LEU A 139 -22.57 -19.05 10.09
CA LEU A 139 -21.98 -17.73 9.90
C LEU A 139 -22.90 -16.91 9.01
N LEU A 140 -23.22 -15.68 9.41
CA LEU A 140 -24.05 -14.78 8.61
C LEU A 140 -23.32 -13.47 8.31
N TRP A 141 -23.46 -13.00 7.09
CA TRP A 141 -23.08 -11.63 6.77
C TRP A 141 -24.09 -10.63 7.36
N VAL A 142 -23.56 -9.64 8.08
CA VAL A 142 -24.32 -8.48 8.59
C VAL A 142 -23.83 -7.21 7.90
N PRO A 143 -24.69 -6.27 7.52
CA PRO A 143 -24.24 -4.99 7.00
C PRO A 143 -23.51 -4.17 8.08
N GLY A 144 -22.31 -3.72 7.76
CA GLY A 144 -21.56 -2.78 8.59
C GLY A 144 -22.20 -1.39 8.63
N HIS A 145 -22.10 -0.73 9.78
CA HIS A 145 -22.54 0.66 10.04
C HIS A 145 -24.00 0.98 9.68
N THR A 146 -24.91 0.03 9.84
CA THR A 146 -26.34 0.25 9.63
C THR A 146 -27.16 0.25 10.91
N GLY A 147 -26.53 0.41 12.08
CA GLY A 147 -27.23 0.51 13.36
C GLY A 147 -27.71 -0.84 13.93
N VAL A 148 -27.20 -1.96 13.42
CA VAL A 148 -27.42 -3.28 14.05
C VAL A 148 -26.67 -3.29 15.38
N LYS A 149 -27.39 -3.13 16.50
CA LYS A 149 -26.80 -2.89 17.83
C LYS A 149 -25.69 -3.88 18.21
N GLY A 150 -25.85 -5.16 17.86
CA GLY A 150 -24.84 -6.18 18.13
C GLY A 150 -23.54 -5.97 17.34
N ASN A 151 -23.65 -5.57 16.06
CA ASN A 151 -22.50 -5.26 15.21
C ASN A 151 -21.78 -4.00 15.68
N GLU A 152 -22.51 -2.93 15.98
CA GLU A 152 -21.92 -1.69 16.51
C GLU A 152 -21.16 -1.94 17.82
N ARG A 153 -21.65 -2.87 18.66
CA ARG A 153 -20.96 -3.26 19.89
C ARG A 153 -19.69 -4.06 19.61
N ALA A 154 -19.69 -4.94 18.61
CA ALA A 154 -18.49 -5.67 18.20
C ALA A 154 -17.42 -4.71 17.64
N ASP A 155 -17.82 -3.73 16.81
CA ASP A 155 -16.94 -2.67 16.28
C ASP A 155 -16.32 -1.81 17.39
N GLU A 156 -17.12 -1.42 18.38
CA GLU A 156 -16.60 -0.70 19.56
C GLU A 156 -15.52 -1.52 20.29
N LEU A 157 -15.75 -2.82 20.48
CA LEU A 157 -14.79 -3.72 21.12
C LEU A 157 -13.54 -3.94 20.27
N ALA A 158 -13.68 -4.03 18.95
CA ALA A 158 -12.55 -4.16 18.03
C ALA A 158 -11.68 -2.91 18.06
N ARG A 159 -12.29 -1.72 18.00
CA ARG A 159 -11.63 -0.42 18.12
C ARG A 159 -10.93 -0.25 19.47
N LYS A 160 -11.56 -0.68 20.56
CA LYS A 160 -10.94 -0.70 21.89
C LYS A 160 -9.68 -1.59 21.90
N GLY A 161 -9.74 -2.74 21.23
CA GLY A 161 -8.61 -3.65 21.07
C GLY A 161 -7.46 -3.00 20.30
N ALA A 162 -7.76 -2.34 19.18
CA ALA A 162 -6.77 -1.66 18.34
C ALA A 162 -6.07 -0.48 19.05
N ASN A 163 -6.75 0.17 19.98
CA ASN A 163 -6.22 1.28 20.78
C ASN A 163 -5.47 0.84 22.05
N THR A 164 -5.53 -0.44 22.40
CA THR A 164 -4.85 -0.96 23.59
C THR A 164 -3.49 -1.53 23.17
N PRO A 165 -2.39 -1.21 23.86
CA PRO A 165 -1.09 -1.84 23.62
C PRO A 165 -1.21 -3.37 23.72
N MET A 166 -0.54 -4.09 22.83
CA MET A 166 -0.55 -5.55 22.88
C MET A 166 0.17 -6.01 24.14
N THR A 167 -0.46 -6.91 24.90
CA THR A 167 0.17 -7.59 26.04
C THR A 167 0.56 -9.00 25.62
N GLY A 168 1.85 -9.33 25.70
CA GLY A 168 2.40 -10.65 25.35
C GLY A 168 3.51 -10.59 24.28
N PRO A 169 4.10 -11.75 23.92
CA PRO A 169 5.17 -11.81 22.91
C PRO A 169 4.65 -11.50 21.50
N GLU A 170 5.40 -10.70 20.74
CA GLU A 170 5.12 -10.43 19.32
C GLU A 170 5.85 -11.42 18.39
N PRO A 171 5.24 -11.79 17.23
CA PRO A 171 3.88 -11.48 16.82
C PRO A 171 2.86 -12.49 17.39
N ALA A 172 1.70 -12.01 17.83
CA ALA A 172 0.64 -12.86 18.38
C ALA A 172 0.01 -13.82 17.35
N VAL A 173 0.18 -13.55 16.05
CA VAL A 173 -0.23 -14.38 14.91
C VAL A 173 0.85 -14.30 13.84
N GLY A 174 0.99 -15.33 13.00
CA GLY A 174 1.86 -15.26 11.83
C GLY A 174 1.56 -14.01 10.99
N LEU A 175 2.61 -13.33 10.52
CA LEU A 175 2.41 -12.13 9.69
C LEU A 175 2.05 -12.54 8.26
N ALA A 176 1.09 -11.84 7.66
CA ALA A 176 0.77 -12.02 6.26
C ALA A 176 1.97 -11.64 5.37
N LYS A 177 2.25 -12.44 4.33
CA LYS A 177 3.35 -12.22 3.36
C LYS A 177 3.43 -10.78 2.85
N ASN A 178 2.27 -10.20 2.54
CA ASN A 178 2.17 -8.84 1.99
C ASN A 178 2.55 -7.76 3.01
N VAL A 179 2.29 -7.97 4.30
CA VAL A 179 2.70 -7.06 5.37
C VAL A 179 4.22 -7.04 5.46
N ILE A 180 4.84 -8.23 5.51
CA ILE A 180 6.31 -8.36 5.55
C ILE A 180 6.95 -7.70 4.33
N ARG A 181 6.48 -8.04 3.11
CA ARG A 181 7.00 -7.45 1.86
C ARG A 181 6.85 -5.94 1.82
N THR A 182 5.72 -5.41 2.30
CA THR A 182 5.48 -3.97 2.35
C THR A 182 6.38 -3.29 3.37
N GLY A 183 6.59 -3.90 4.54
CA GLY A 183 7.51 -3.39 5.57
C GLY A 183 8.95 -3.31 5.05
N ILE A 184 9.45 -4.40 4.46
CA ILE A 184 10.80 -4.43 3.85
C ILE A 184 10.90 -3.37 2.74
N ARG A 185 9.91 -3.29 1.85
CA ARG A 185 9.91 -2.29 0.77
C ARG A 185 10.00 -0.86 1.33
N ARG A 186 9.13 -0.50 2.27
CA ARG A 186 9.12 0.85 2.89
C ARG A 186 10.45 1.18 3.56
N TRP A 187 11.02 0.22 4.29
CA TRP A 187 12.33 0.39 4.91
C TRP A 187 13.42 0.64 3.86
N THR A 188 13.48 -0.18 2.81
CA THR A 188 14.46 -0.03 1.73
C THR A 188 14.31 1.30 1.01
N GLU A 189 13.08 1.72 0.70
CA GLU A 189 12.80 3.01 0.06
C GLU A 189 13.27 4.19 0.95
N ALA A 190 13.02 4.12 2.26
CA ALA A 190 13.50 5.13 3.21
C ALA A 190 15.03 5.18 3.31
N GLN A 191 15.70 4.02 3.31
CA GLN A 191 17.17 3.96 3.30
C GLN A 191 17.76 4.53 2.01
N LEU A 192 17.16 4.24 0.85
CA LEU A 192 17.56 4.80 -0.44
C LEU A 192 17.41 6.32 -0.47
N ASP A 193 16.29 6.85 0.01
CA ASP A 193 16.05 8.30 0.07
C ASP A 193 17.05 9.00 1.00
N MET A 194 17.30 8.42 2.18
CA MET A 194 18.29 8.94 3.13
C MET A 194 19.70 8.91 2.52
N ALA A 195 20.08 7.82 1.87
CA ALA A 195 21.39 7.68 1.22
C ALA A 195 21.55 8.68 0.07
N TRP A 196 20.50 8.91 -0.72
CA TRP A 196 20.49 9.87 -1.81
C TRP A 196 20.71 11.30 -1.31
N ARG A 197 19.89 11.76 -0.35
CA ARG A 197 20.00 13.11 0.23
C ARG A 197 21.37 13.41 0.83
N ARG A 198 22.05 12.39 1.36
CA ARG A 198 23.38 12.51 1.97
C ARG A 198 24.53 12.54 0.96
N LYS A 199 24.30 12.38 -0.36
CA LYS A 199 25.38 12.42 -1.36
C LYS A 199 25.90 13.85 -1.55
N PRO A 200 27.15 14.16 -1.17
CA PRO A 200 27.64 15.56 -1.16
C PRO A 200 27.92 16.11 -2.57
N LYS A 201 28.27 15.25 -3.54
CA LYS A 201 28.74 15.65 -4.88
C LYS A 201 27.67 15.59 -5.97
N ALA A 202 26.38 15.51 -5.60
CA ALA A 202 25.27 15.36 -6.53
C ALA A 202 24.42 16.64 -6.66
N ARG A 203 25.02 17.83 -6.51
CA ARG A 203 24.31 19.12 -6.45
C ARG A 203 23.29 19.32 -7.58
N GLN A 204 23.69 19.15 -8.84
CA GLN A 204 22.78 19.30 -9.99
C GLN A 204 21.67 18.25 -9.97
N ALA A 205 22.03 16.99 -9.71
CA ALA A 205 21.07 15.89 -9.67
C ALA A 205 20.03 16.07 -8.55
N HIS A 206 20.42 16.60 -7.39
CA HIS A 206 19.52 16.93 -6.28
C HIS A 206 18.52 18.04 -6.61
N ILE A 207 18.77 18.87 -7.62
CA ILE A 207 17.81 19.90 -8.04
C ILE A 207 16.62 19.24 -8.72
N PHE A 208 16.86 18.24 -9.57
CA PHE A 208 15.81 17.61 -10.38
C PHE A 208 15.29 16.29 -9.82
N MET A 209 16.06 15.64 -8.95
CA MET A 209 15.74 14.38 -8.27
C MET A 209 16.00 14.62 -6.79
N ARG A 210 15.02 15.12 -6.06
CA ARG A 210 15.18 15.48 -4.63
C ARG A 210 15.01 14.27 -3.74
N HIS A 211 14.17 13.35 -4.19
CA HIS A 211 13.90 12.09 -3.54
C HIS A 211 14.04 10.93 -4.53
N TRP A 212 14.10 9.72 -3.99
CA TRP A 212 14.01 8.52 -4.82
C TRP A 212 12.59 8.39 -5.39
N ASP A 213 12.50 8.26 -6.72
CA ASP A 213 11.23 8.10 -7.45
C ASP A 213 11.26 6.81 -8.28
N ARG A 214 10.32 5.92 -7.96
CA ARG A 214 10.17 4.61 -8.61
C ARG A 214 9.71 4.72 -10.06
N GLU A 215 8.81 5.63 -10.39
CA GLU A 215 8.26 5.78 -11.72
C GLU A 215 9.32 6.33 -12.67
N ARG A 216 10.06 7.35 -12.24
CA ARG A 216 11.19 7.90 -12.98
C ARG A 216 12.27 6.85 -13.21
N THR A 217 12.62 6.07 -12.19
CA THR A 217 13.57 4.97 -12.32
C THR A 217 13.09 3.94 -13.34
N SER A 218 11.81 3.54 -13.27
CA SER A 218 11.21 2.58 -14.19
C SER A 218 11.19 3.09 -15.63
N TYR A 219 10.90 4.39 -15.82
CA TYR A 219 10.94 5.04 -17.13
C TYR A 219 12.36 5.05 -17.71
N LEU A 220 13.36 5.47 -16.93
CA LEU A 220 14.77 5.49 -17.34
C LEU A 220 15.25 4.10 -17.79
N MET A 221 14.88 3.04 -17.07
CA MET A 221 15.27 1.66 -17.40
C MET A 221 14.66 1.14 -18.70
N ARG A 222 13.59 1.77 -19.20
CA ARG A 222 12.94 1.40 -20.48
C ARG A 222 13.51 2.15 -21.69
N LEU A 223 14.33 3.18 -21.47
CA LEU A 223 14.92 3.96 -22.55
C LEU A 223 16.02 3.18 -23.28
N ASP A 224 16.17 3.42 -24.58
CA ASP A 224 17.35 2.95 -25.31
C ASP A 224 18.63 3.60 -24.77
N ARG A 225 19.79 2.98 -25.05
CA ARG A 225 21.10 3.44 -24.55
C ARG A 225 21.40 4.91 -24.91
N GLY A 226 20.96 5.37 -26.07
CA GLY A 226 21.14 6.74 -26.54
C GLY A 226 20.27 7.74 -25.78
N ALA A 227 18.98 7.43 -25.62
CA ALA A 227 18.03 8.23 -24.85
C ALA A 227 18.39 8.27 -23.36
N LEU A 228 18.77 7.12 -22.78
CA LEU A 228 19.20 7.01 -21.38
C LEU A 228 20.42 7.90 -21.10
N ARG A 229 21.43 7.87 -21.97
CA ARG A 229 22.63 8.73 -21.83
C ARG A 229 22.27 10.21 -21.81
N LYS A 230 21.36 10.64 -22.70
CA LYS A 230 20.89 12.03 -22.74
C LYS A 230 20.15 12.40 -21.47
N ALA A 231 19.24 11.51 -21.01
CA ALA A 231 18.47 11.71 -19.80
C ALA A 231 19.36 11.87 -18.56
N ILE A 232 20.26 10.92 -18.33
CA ILE A 232 21.20 10.97 -17.20
C ILE A 232 22.13 12.17 -17.31
N GLY A 233 22.62 12.51 -18.51
CA GLY A 233 23.46 13.68 -18.72
C GLY A 233 22.75 14.98 -18.34
N VAL A 234 21.48 15.14 -18.72
CA VAL A 234 20.67 16.30 -18.34
C VAL A 234 20.43 16.33 -16.84
N LEU A 235 19.99 15.21 -16.27
CA LEU A 235 19.65 15.11 -14.86
C LEU A 235 20.86 15.40 -13.96
N THR A 236 22.04 14.94 -14.37
CA THR A 236 23.27 15.09 -13.59
C THR A 236 24.11 16.31 -13.97
N GLY A 237 23.76 17.02 -15.05
CA GLY A 237 24.56 18.14 -15.59
C GLY A 237 25.70 17.73 -16.53
N HIS A 238 25.95 16.44 -16.73
CA HIS A 238 26.94 15.90 -17.67
C HIS A 238 26.36 15.78 -19.09
N CYS A 239 25.95 16.91 -19.67
CA CYS A 239 25.34 16.98 -21.00
C CYS A 239 26.07 17.96 -21.91
N ARG A 240 25.73 17.98 -23.21
CA ARG A 240 26.44 18.78 -24.24
C ARG A 240 26.11 20.28 -24.22
N LEU A 241 25.88 20.83 -23.03
CA LEU A 241 25.73 22.28 -22.83
C LEU A 241 27.09 22.91 -22.54
N ARG A 242 27.26 24.19 -22.90
CA ARG A 242 28.54 24.92 -22.83
C ARG A 242 29.16 24.89 -21.45
N ARG A 243 28.37 24.92 -20.36
CA ARG A 243 28.94 24.82 -19.01
C ARG A 243 29.75 23.55 -18.80
N HIS A 244 29.21 22.40 -19.21
CA HIS A 244 29.89 21.12 -19.07
C HIS A 244 31.02 20.97 -20.08
N LEU A 245 30.82 21.37 -21.34
CA LEU A 245 31.87 21.35 -22.36
C LEU A 245 33.07 22.23 -21.98
N HIS A 246 32.82 23.36 -21.31
CA HIS A 246 33.86 24.23 -20.78
C HIS A 246 34.64 23.57 -19.63
N LEU A 247 33.96 22.85 -18.72
CA LEU A 247 34.63 22.05 -17.68
C LEU A 247 35.54 20.97 -18.27
N LEU A 248 35.17 20.41 -19.41
CA LEU A 248 35.97 19.43 -20.15
C LEU A 248 37.08 20.08 -21.01
N GLY A 249 37.20 21.41 -21.04
CA GLY A 249 38.18 22.12 -21.87
C GLY A 249 37.85 22.16 -23.38
N LEU A 250 36.66 21.70 -23.79
CA LEU A 250 36.24 21.62 -25.20
C LEU A 250 35.67 22.94 -25.74
N LYS A 251 35.28 23.86 -24.85
CA LYS A 251 34.78 25.20 -25.21
C LYS A 251 35.37 26.26 -24.27
N LYS A 252 35.73 27.42 -24.84
CA LYS A 252 36.28 28.54 -24.06
C LYS A 252 35.22 29.28 -23.24
N ASP A 253 34.01 29.37 -23.77
CA ASP A 253 32.90 30.08 -23.11
C ASP A 253 31.87 29.11 -22.54
N LYS A 254 31.42 29.41 -21.31
CA LYS A 254 30.40 28.67 -20.55
C LYS A 254 29.02 29.31 -20.64
N ARG A 255 28.89 30.51 -21.21
CA ARG A 255 27.61 31.25 -21.32
C ARG A 255 26.66 30.63 -22.32
N CYS A 256 25.36 30.82 -22.09
CA CYS A 256 24.26 30.34 -22.91
C CYS A 256 24.44 30.74 -24.37
N ARG A 257 24.32 29.80 -25.31
CA ARG A 257 24.47 30.04 -26.77
C ARG A 257 23.45 31.02 -27.33
N LYS A 258 22.36 31.28 -26.61
CA LYS A 258 21.20 32.04 -27.09
C LYS A 258 21.03 33.34 -26.33
N TYR A 259 21.18 33.29 -25.00
CA TYR A 259 20.97 34.45 -24.13
C TYR A 259 22.28 35.17 -23.77
N GLU A 260 23.43 34.48 -23.84
CA GLU A 260 24.78 35.04 -23.67
C GLU A 260 25.09 35.77 -22.34
N GLN A 261 24.15 35.83 -21.39
CA GLN A 261 24.36 36.46 -20.07
C GLN A 261 24.60 35.46 -18.94
N GLU A 262 24.01 34.26 -19.02
CA GLU A 262 24.02 33.23 -17.97
C GLU A 262 24.78 31.95 -18.38
N GLU A 263 25.22 31.12 -17.43
CA GLU A 263 25.85 29.83 -17.76
C GLU A 263 24.87 28.85 -18.43
N GLU A 264 25.32 28.17 -19.50
CA GLU A 264 24.50 27.17 -20.20
C GLU A 264 24.41 25.87 -19.39
N THR A 265 23.46 25.81 -18.46
CA THR A 265 23.17 24.66 -17.62
C THR A 265 21.79 24.07 -17.93
N PRO A 266 21.54 22.79 -17.61
CA PRO A 266 20.18 22.23 -17.72
C PRO A 266 19.16 23.05 -16.93
N LEU A 267 19.57 23.55 -15.75
CA LEU A 267 18.73 24.40 -14.91
C LEU A 267 18.34 25.69 -15.61
N HIS A 268 19.30 26.42 -16.16
CA HIS A 268 19.02 27.64 -16.92
C HIS A 268 18.08 27.36 -18.10
N ILE A 269 18.37 26.34 -18.91
CA ILE A 269 17.58 26.02 -20.10
C ILE A 269 16.15 25.60 -19.73
N LEU A 270 15.98 24.78 -18.70
CA LEU A 270 14.68 24.26 -18.27
C LEU A 270 13.84 25.27 -17.49
N CYS A 271 14.45 26.15 -16.67
CA CYS A 271 13.71 27.01 -15.76
C CYS A 271 13.70 28.49 -16.13
N PHE A 272 14.83 29.02 -16.63
CA PHE A 272 15.10 30.46 -16.54
C PHE A 272 15.44 31.15 -17.87
N CYS A 273 15.88 30.42 -18.90
CA CYS A 273 16.32 31.00 -20.16
C CYS A 273 15.18 31.78 -20.83
N PRO A 274 15.31 33.11 -21.02
CA PRO A 274 14.24 33.94 -21.60
C PRO A 274 13.97 33.60 -23.07
N VAL A 275 15.01 33.15 -23.79
CA VAL A 275 14.89 32.78 -25.21
C VAL A 275 14.09 31.49 -25.41
N GLU A 276 14.04 30.61 -24.41
CA GLU A 276 13.27 29.35 -24.49
C GLU A 276 11.80 29.47 -24.04
N THR A 277 11.37 30.66 -23.61
CA THR A 277 10.08 30.87 -22.95
C THR A 277 8.88 30.33 -23.73
N GLY A 278 8.84 30.55 -25.06
CA GLY A 278 7.75 30.07 -25.92
C GLY A 278 7.71 28.54 -26.01
N LYS A 279 8.85 27.91 -26.30
CA LYS A 279 8.96 26.44 -26.39
C LYS A 279 8.74 25.75 -25.05
N ARG A 280 9.19 26.38 -23.96
CA ARG A 280 8.99 25.87 -22.60
C ARG A 280 7.51 25.86 -22.26
N ASN A 281 6.78 26.93 -22.58
CA ASN A 281 5.34 26.97 -22.36
C ASN A 281 4.60 25.94 -23.22
N GLN A 282 5.00 25.78 -24.48
CA GLN A 282 4.36 24.83 -25.39
C GLN A 282 4.56 23.35 -24.98
N ILE A 283 5.74 22.98 -24.48
CA ILE A 283 6.09 21.58 -24.21
C ILE A 283 5.99 21.22 -22.72
N LEU A 284 6.37 22.14 -21.84
CA LEU A 284 6.42 21.94 -20.38
C LEU A 284 5.30 22.68 -19.64
N GLY A 285 4.45 23.45 -20.34
CA GLY A 285 3.25 24.08 -19.78
C GLY A 285 3.49 25.35 -18.96
N SER A 286 4.72 25.88 -18.93
CA SER A 286 5.01 27.16 -18.28
C SER A 286 6.12 27.95 -18.96
N HIS A 287 6.03 29.28 -18.88
CA HIS A 287 7.05 30.21 -19.32
C HIS A 287 8.33 30.15 -18.48
N PHE A 288 8.19 29.99 -17.17
CA PHE A 288 9.29 29.83 -16.20
C PHE A 288 8.90 28.76 -15.19
N LEU A 289 9.85 27.92 -14.81
CA LEU A 289 9.59 26.80 -13.88
C LEU A 289 10.39 27.02 -12.60
N ASP A 290 9.77 26.80 -11.44
CA ASP A 290 10.55 26.60 -10.22
C ASP A 290 11.33 25.28 -10.38
N PRO A 291 12.61 25.20 -10.00
CA PRO A 291 13.37 23.96 -10.07
C PRO A 291 12.68 22.77 -9.38
N LYS A 292 11.82 23.03 -8.38
CA LYS A 292 11.01 22.01 -7.70
C LYS A 292 9.94 21.39 -8.61
N ASP A 293 9.40 22.16 -9.55
CA ASP A 293 8.35 21.71 -10.46
C ASP A 293 8.89 20.74 -11.51
N ILE A 294 10.21 20.72 -11.72
CA ILE A 294 10.83 19.75 -12.64
C ILE A 294 10.58 18.33 -12.16
N GLU A 295 10.41 18.08 -10.86
CA GLU A 295 10.17 16.75 -10.31
C GLU A 295 8.79 16.19 -10.70
N SER A 296 7.78 17.04 -10.87
CA SER A 296 6.43 16.62 -11.28
C SER A 296 6.28 16.49 -12.80
N ILE A 297 7.20 17.05 -13.58
CA ILE A 297 7.16 16.95 -15.04
C ILE A 297 7.63 15.56 -15.50
N PRO A 298 6.89 14.89 -16.40
CA PRO A 298 7.33 13.63 -17.00
C PRO A 298 8.68 13.77 -17.71
N LEU A 299 9.61 12.86 -17.43
CA LEU A 299 10.97 12.91 -18.00
C LEU A 299 10.97 12.87 -19.54
N GLY A 300 9.98 12.23 -20.16
CA GLY A 300 9.78 12.26 -21.61
C GLY A 300 9.55 13.68 -22.16
N ALA A 301 8.76 14.51 -21.48
CA ALA A 301 8.53 15.90 -21.88
C ALA A 301 9.80 16.74 -21.74
N ILE A 302 10.57 16.55 -20.66
CA ILE A 302 11.88 17.20 -20.45
C ILE A 302 12.84 16.86 -21.60
N LEU A 303 12.94 15.58 -21.96
CA LEU A 303 13.80 15.12 -23.05
C LEU A 303 13.35 15.64 -24.42
N HIS A 304 12.04 15.72 -24.65
CA HIS A 304 11.46 16.29 -25.86
C HIS A 304 11.80 17.78 -25.98
N PHE A 305 11.57 18.56 -24.92
CA PHE A 305 11.91 19.98 -24.87
C PHE A 305 13.41 20.23 -25.15
N LEU A 306 14.29 19.41 -24.60
CA LEU A 306 15.73 19.60 -24.82
C LEU A 306 16.21 19.16 -26.22
N ARG A 307 15.43 18.34 -26.92
CA ARG A 307 15.66 18.00 -28.34
C ARG A 307 15.23 19.15 -29.24
N GLU A 308 14.07 19.74 -29.00
CA GLU A 308 13.45 20.77 -29.86
C GLU A 308 13.92 22.20 -29.57
N GLY A 309 14.19 22.52 -28.31
CA GLY A 309 14.58 23.86 -27.84
C GLY A 309 16.01 23.92 -27.30
N GLY A 310 16.39 22.97 -26.44
CA GLY A 310 17.54 23.08 -25.54
C GLY A 310 18.96 22.86 -26.08
N GLY A 311 19.17 22.73 -27.39
CA GLY A 311 20.52 22.73 -27.98
C GLY A 311 21.36 21.45 -27.81
N LEU A 312 20.82 20.36 -27.25
CA LEU A 312 21.54 19.08 -27.08
C LEU A 312 21.84 18.34 -28.39
N CYS A 313 21.25 18.76 -29.51
CA CYS A 313 21.21 18.02 -30.78
C CYS A 313 21.61 18.89 -32.01
N ARG A 314 22.67 19.70 -31.92
CA ARG A 314 23.27 20.27 -33.16
C ARG A 314 24.30 19.30 -33.73
N LYS A 315 24.22 19.03 -35.04
CA LYS A 315 25.07 18.07 -35.79
C LYS A 315 26.56 18.40 -35.69
N ASP A 316 26.91 19.65 -35.41
CA ASP A 316 28.29 20.16 -35.41
C ASP A 316 29.13 19.71 -34.19
N ASP A 317 28.50 19.21 -33.13
CA ASP A 317 29.18 18.74 -31.91
C ASP A 317 29.55 17.23 -31.98
N ALA A 318 29.35 16.56 -33.13
CA ALA A 318 29.57 15.12 -33.30
C ALA A 318 31.04 14.68 -33.39
N ASN A 319 31.97 15.59 -33.71
CA ASN A 319 33.37 15.25 -33.97
C ASN A 319 34.28 15.14 -32.72
N TYR A 320 33.82 15.58 -31.55
CA TYR A 320 34.69 15.66 -30.36
C TYR A 320 34.74 14.39 -29.49
N LEU A 321 33.91 13.37 -29.78
CA LEU A 321 33.78 12.16 -28.96
C LEU A 321 34.38 10.89 -29.58
N ARG A 322 35.24 11.01 -30.60
CA ARG A 322 36.09 9.89 -31.05
C ARG A 322 37.43 9.80 -30.29
N LYS A 323 37.68 10.68 -29.33
CA LYS A 323 38.97 10.75 -28.59
C LYS A 323 38.83 10.80 -27.05
N ALA A 324 37.67 10.46 -26.49
CA ALA A 324 37.48 10.36 -25.04
C ALA A 324 36.80 9.04 -24.69
#